data_AF-A0A3A9WVT9-F1
#
_entry.id   AF-A0A3A9WVT9-F1
#
_cell.length_a   1.000
_cell.length_b   1.000
_cell.length_c   1.000
_cell.angle_alpha   90.00
_cell.angle_beta   90.00
_cell.angle_gamma   90.00
#
_symmetry.space_group_name_H-M   'P 1'
#
loop_
_entity.id
_entity.type
_entity.pdbx_description
1 polymer ?
#
loop_
_entity_poly.entity_id
_entity_poly.type
_entity_poly.pdbx_seq_one_letter_code
_entity_poly.pdbx_strand_id
1 'polypeptide(L)'
;MSGPRNAVRLRFSLADDPDTGRAVATAVDVPGEGAAFDGATFDGVVFEPPERLARLVAAAAPAPGRGSLGHARLPDGGGAVLCHVPEGGGTAEVLFVPDGAAGAPVPHPVDLWRPPGWADDERLARFAGERADRVVPFLSDVRRLFVAFDGRPLVVAEEEQETVALWIALACRFLHRSGEPANAGALTFTTRAPRPHDAPQQIVGIGPDSPFDRADPALLGTRYRVHDGLGGEGSPPEPDPWVEQVVRSWLRPADERLRLAAERLRGRPHELRGVGLFRMLAGRLPTGGPGDAASLALLYELVWGRDAPDVAGALELIRSCPPGLLAEARLHPRLAGALVGTGEITDEHCALARELLRWERTLPLAPRVRATAQLLVAGQDIAAGGQAAEAAERFLRTELNTPHSRVPQGPLAWARRRLRRSETGARLPPPLPDPRRARRGEWEERPGA
;
A
#
# COMPACT_ATOMS: atom_id res chain seq x y z
N MET A 1 -14.50 7.06 9.69
CA MET A 1 -13.36 7.50 8.85
C MET A 1 -12.36 8.24 9.73
N SER A 2 -11.12 7.79 9.82
CA SER A 2 -10.04 8.51 10.52
C SER A 2 -9.48 9.57 9.56
N GLY A 3 -9.86 10.83 9.74
CA GLY A 3 -9.32 11.93 8.93
C GLY A 3 -7.85 12.22 9.27
N PRO A 4 -7.16 13.02 8.45
CA PRO A 4 -5.85 13.55 8.83
C PRO A 4 -5.99 14.30 10.17
N ARG A 5 -4.99 14.16 11.06
CA ARG A 5 -5.04 14.65 12.44
C ARG A 5 -5.35 16.15 12.57
N ASN A 6 -5.21 16.91 11.48
CA ASN A 6 -5.35 18.37 11.44
C ASN A 6 -6.52 18.88 10.61
N ALA A 7 -7.42 18.00 10.16
CA ALA A 7 -8.59 18.45 9.41
C ALA A 7 -9.81 18.69 10.32
N VAL A 8 -10.52 19.77 10.04
CA VAL A 8 -11.72 20.18 10.78
C VAL A 8 -12.95 19.73 9.99
N ARG A 9 -13.86 19.00 10.64
CA ARG A 9 -15.15 18.61 10.04
C ARG A 9 -16.20 19.66 10.34
N LEU A 10 -16.89 20.07 9.29
CA LEU A 10 -17.91 21.11 9.31
C LEU A 10 -19.16 20.61 8.57
N ARG A 11 -20.30 21.25 8.82
CA ARG A 11 -21.54 21.03 8.09
C ARG A 11 -22.14 22.34 7.64
N PHE A 12 -22.66 22.34 6.42
CA PHE A 12 -23.31 23.51 5.83
C PHE A 12 -24.64 23.10 5.21
N SER A 13 -25.69 23.88 5.42
CA SER A 13 -26.91 23.76 4.62
C SER A 13 -26.67 24.41 3.27
N LEU A 14 -27.17 23.78 2.21
CA LEU A 14 -27.09 24.31 0.85
C LEU A 14 -28.48 24.71 0.37
N ALA A 15 -28.57 25.91 -0.19
CA ALA A 15 -29.76 26.41 -0.87
C ALA A 15 -29.37 27.09 -2.17
N ASP A 16 -30.28 27.13 -3.13
CA ASP A 16 -30.11 27.97 -4.31
C ASP A 16 -30.62 29.38 -3.98
N ASP A 17 -29.81 30.39 -4.28
CA ASP A 17 -30.22 31.78 -4.29
C ASP A 17 -31.33 31.95 -5.35
N PRO A 18 -32.53 32.44 -5.01
CA PRO A 18 -33.66 32.47 -5.94
C PRO A 18 -33.47 33.43 -7.11
N ASP A 19 -32.66 34.48 -6.94
CA ASP A 19 -32.47 35.53 -7.94
C ASP A 19 -31.37 35.16 -8.94
N THR A 20 -30.28 34.59 -8.43
CA THR A 20 -29.10 34.23 -9.23
C THR A 20 -29.05 32.75 -9.59
N GLY A 21 -29.77 31.90 -8.86
CA GLY A 21 -29.70 30.43 -8.93
C GLY A 21 -28.34 29.85 -8.56
N ARG A 22 -27.50 30.62 -7.85
CA ARG A 22 -26.21 30.16 -7.35
C ARG A 22 -26.39 29.48 -6.00
N ALA A 23 -25.58 28.46 -5.72
CA ALA A 23 -25.58 27.85 -4.41
C ALA A 23 -25.15 28.88 -3.34
N VAL A 24 -25.79 28.83 -2.19
CA VAL A 24 -25.44 29.54 -0.96
C VAL A 24 -25.29 28.50 0.13
N ALA A 25 -24.20 28.58 0.88
CA ALA A 25 -23.95 27.71 2.01
C ALA A 25 -24.15 28.50 3.31
N THR A 26 -24.80 27.90 4.30
CA THR A 26 -24.90 28.46 5.66
C THR A 26 -24.38 27.43 6.64
N ALA A 27 -23.48 27.81 7.54
CA ALA A 27 -22.96 26.89 8.55
C ALA A 27 -24.11 26.39 9.43
N VAL A 28 -24.12 25.09 9.72
CA VAL A 28 -25.13 24.46 10.57
C VAL A 28 -24.47 24.06 11.88
N ASP A 29 -25.00 24.57 12.99
CA ASP A 29 -24.58 24.14 14.32
C ASP A 29 -24.91 22.65 14.50
N VAL A 30 -23.92 21.86 14.93
CA VAL A 30 -24.11 20.44 15.21
C VAL A 30 -24.40 20.28 16.71
N PRO A 31 -25.66 20.05 17.13
CA PRO A 31 -25.97 19.87 18.54
C PRO A 31 -25.30 18.59 19.08
N GLY A 32 -24.50 18.74 20.14
CA GLY A 32 -23.83 17.62 20.84
C GLY A 32 -22.34 17.45 20.52
N GLU A 33 -21.83 18.07 19.46
CA GLU A 33 -20.42 18.42 19.34
C GLU A 33 -20.29 19.85 19.88
N GLY A 34 -19.82 20.01 21.12
CA GLY A 34 -19.87 21.30 21.84
C GLY A 34 -19.49 22.48 20.94
N ALA A 35 -20.32 23.53 20.95
CA ALA A 35 -20.17 24.71 20.11
C ALA A 35 -18.70 25.17 20.06
N ALA A 36 -18.00 24.87 18.96
CA ALA A 36 -16.57 25.09 18.82
C ALA A 36 -16.26 25.97 17.60
N PHE A 37 -17.07 27.01 17.38
CA PHE A 37 -16.66 28.13 16.54
C PHE A 37 -16.26 29.36 17.35
N ASP A 38 -16.62 29.43 18.64
CA ASP A 38 -16.17 30.48 19.54
C ASP A 38 -14.76 30.16 20.04
N GLY A 39 -13.75 30.43 19.21
CA GLY A 39 -12.35 30.37 19.60
C GLY A 39 -11.69 28.98 19.53
N ALA A 40 -12.14 28.09 18.65
CA ALA A 40 -11.40 26.86 18.36
C ALA A 40 -10.00 27.23 17.85
N THR A 41 -9.03 27.05 18.74
CA THR A 41 -7.61 27.25 18.46
C THR A 41 -7.06 25.91 18.01
N PHE A 42 -6.67 25.83 16.74
CA PHE A 42 -5.87 24.71 16.25
C PHE A 42 -4.41 25.10 16.38
N ASP A 43 -3.70 24.48 17.32
CA ASP A 43 -2.29 24.81 17.63
C ASP A 43 -2.06 26.30 17.96
N GLY A 44 -3.04 26.95 18.62
CA GLY A 44 -2.98 28.36 19.00
C GLY A 44 -3.38 29.37 17.92
N VAL A 45 -3.73 28.92 16.71
CA VAL A 45 -4.21 29.78 15.63
C VAL A 45 -5.73 29.90 15.69
N VAL A 46 -6.24 31.14 15.77
CA VAL A 46 -7.68 31.45 15.70
C VAL A 46 -8.16 31.22 14.27
N PHE A 47 -9.15 30.36 14.11
CA PHE A 47 -9.72 29.99 12.82
C PHE A 47 -10.51 31.17 12.20
N GLU A 48 -10.36 31.41 10.90
CA GLU A 48 -11.07 32.48 10.19
C GLU A 48 -12.60 32.29 10.22
N PRO A 49 -13.39 33.38 10.10
CA PRO A 49 -14.84 33.32 10.25
C PRO A 49 -15.52 32.35 9.26
N PRO A 50 -16.60 31.67 9.67
CA PRO A 50 -17.39 30.77 8.83
C PRO A 50 -17.86 31.35 7.49
N GLU A 51 -17.92 32.68 7.34
CA GLU A 51 -18.46 33.34 6.14
C GLU A 51 -17.58 33.18 4.89
N ARG A 52 -16.24 33.21 5.03
CA ARG A 52 -15.33 32.96 3.90
C ARG A 52 -15.40 31.50 3.47
N LEU A 53 -15.49 30.60 4.45
CA LEU A 53 -15.70 29.18 4.21
C LEU A 53 -17.07 28.92 3.58
N ALA A 54 -18.12 29.61 3.99
CA ALA A 54 -19.44 29.49 3.39
C ALA A 54 -19.44 29.81 1.89
N ARG A 55 -18.74 30.89 1.46
CA ARG A 55 -18.60 31.20 0.03
C ARG A 55 -17.81 30.13 -0.71
N LEU A 56 -16.73 29.64 -0.12
CA LEU A 56 -15.91 28.60 -0.73
C LEU A 56 -16.66 27.27 -0.81
N VAL A 57 -17.42 26.92 0.23
CA VAL A 57 -18.30 25.76 0.27
C VAL A 57 -19.41 25.93 -0.75
N ALA A 58 -20.04 27.08 -0.88
CA ALA A 58 -21.02 27.35 -1.93
C ALA A 58 -20.43 27.16 -3.35
N ALA A 59 -19.17 27.58 -3.55
CA ALA A 59 -18.47 27.42 -4.82
C ALA A 59 -18.02 25.97 -5.07
N ALA A 60 -17.65 25.23 -4.02
CA ALA A 60 -17.16 23.86 -4.09
C ALA A 60 -18.27 22.81 -4.02
N ALA A 61 -19.37 23.15 -3.36
CA ALA A 61 -20.53 22.30 -3.16
C ALA A 61 -21.20 22.06 -4.51
N PRO A 62 -21.29 20.80 -4.94
CA PRO A 62 -21.99 20.47 -6.17
C PRO A 62 -23.52 20.58 -5.93
N ALA A 63 -24.31 20.51 -7.01
CA ALA A 63 -25.77 20.64 -6.94
C ALA A 63 -26.39 19.71 -5.86
N PRO A 64 -27.46 20.15 -5.16
CA PRO A 64 -28.18 19.29 -4.23
C PRO A 64 -28.67 17.99 -4.88
N GLY A 65 -28.59 16.87 -4.13
CA GLY A 65 -29.49 15.73 -4.34
C GLY A 65 -28.98 14.56 -5.19
N ARG A 66 -27.68 14.41 -5.45
CA ARG A 66 -27.16 13.26 -6.24
C ARG A 66 -25.77 12.73 -5.84
N GLY A 67 -25.32 12.89 -4.59
CA GLY A 67 -24.11 12.20 -4.10
C GLY A 67 -22.84 12.70 -4.78
N SER A 68 -22.43 13.93 -4.49
CA SER A 68 -21.43 14.67 -5.26
C SER A 68 -20.25 15.16 -4.42
N LEU A 69 -19.08 15.27 -5.02
CA LEU A 69 -17.83 15.66 -4.36
C LEU A 69 -17.25 16.94 -4.98
N GLY A 70 -16.67 17.79 -4.13
CA GLY A 70 -15.99 19.02 -4.55
C GLY A 70 -14.73 19.29 -3.74
N HIS A 71 -13.75 19.91 -4.37
CA HIS A 71 -12.51 20.36 -3.77
C HIS A 71 -12.18 21.77 -4.28
N ALA A 72 -11.99 22.70 -3.34
CA ALA A 72 -11.60 24.08 -3.65
C ALA A 72 -10.57 24.58 -2.65
N ARG A 73 -9.73 25.52 -3.11
CA ARG A 73 -8.69 26.15 -2.29
C ARG A 73 -9.06 27.60 -1.97
N LEU A 74 -8.62 28.07 -0.81
CA LEU A 74 -8.71 29.48 -0.49
C LEU A 74 -7.77 30.30 -1.40
N PRO A 75 -8.21 31.47 -1.91
CA PRO A 75 -7.41 32.29 -2.81
C PRO A 75 -6.08 32.79 -2.22
N ASP A 76 -5.98 32.86 -0.90
CA ASP A 76 -4.82 33.35 -0.15
C ASP A 76 -3.84 32.22 0.25
N GLY A 77 -4.14 30.96 -0.09
CA GLY A 77 -3.32 29.82 0.32
C GLY A 77 -3.41 29.51 1.82
N GLY A 78 -4.55 29.81 2.46
CA GLY A 78 -4.82 29.46 3.86
C GLY A 78 -5.32 28.02 4.09
N GLY A 79 -5.57 27.26 3.02
CA GLY A 79 -6.07 25.89 3.09
C GLY A 79 -7.02 25.51 1.96
N ALA A 80 -7.66 24.36 2.14
CA ALA A 80 -8.60 23.79 1.19
C ALA A 80 -9.86 23.28 1.88
N VAL A 81 -10.98 23.34 1.17
CA VAL A 81 -12.21 22.65 1.56
C VAL A 81 -12.47 21.50 0.61
N LEU A 82 -12.87 20.43 1.23
CA LEU A 82 -13.41 19.25 0.63
C LEU A 82 -14.88 19.22 0.97
N CYS A 83 -15.76 19.03 0.00
CA CYS A 83 -17.20 19.03 0.18
C CYS A 83 -17.80 17.74 -0.36
N HIS A 84 -18.68 17.13 0.41
CA HIS A 84 -19.53 16.01 -0.03
C HIS A 84 -20.99 16.36 0.24
N VAL A 85 -21.81 16.26 -0.80
CA VAL A 85 -23.26 16.42 -0.69
C VAL A 85 -23.88 15.05 -0.90
N PRO A 86 -24.50 14.44 0.12
CA PRO A 86 -25.10 13.12 -0.01
C PRO A 86 -26.28 13.15 -0.99
N GLU A 87 -26.72 11.97 -1.45
CA GLU A 87 -27.85 11.84 -2.39
C GLU A 87 -29.15 12.47 -1.87
N GLY A 88 -29.37 12.48 -0.55
CA GLY A 88 -30.51 13.17 0.07
C GLY A 88 -30.46 14.71 -0.01
N GLY A 89 -29.32 15.29 -0.41
CA GLY A 89 -29.13 16.73 -0.55
C GLY A 89 -29.22 17.52 0.76
N GLY A 90 -29.40 18.83 0.65
CA GLY A 90 -29.74 19.75 1.75
C GLY A 90 -28.59 20.14 2.68
N THR A 91 -27.65 19.23 2.97
CA THR A 91 -26.51 19.49 3.85
C THR A 91 -25.22 18.96 3.23
N ALA A 92 -24.22 19.82 3.09
CA ALA A 92 -22.86 19.44 2.75
C ALA A 92 -22.09 19.02 4.01
N GLU A 93 -21.43 17.88 3.93
CA GLU A 93 -20.34 17.51 4.83
C GLU A 93 -19.06 18.15 4.29
N VAL A 94 -18.35 18.90 5.13
CA VAL A 94 -17.17 19.66 4.72
C VAL A 94 -15.99 19.25 5.57
N LEU A 95 -14.85 19.01 4.92
CA LEU A 95 -13.57 18.80 5.59
C LEU A 95 -12.65 19.96 5.21
N PHE A 96 -12.34 20.81 6.18
CA PHE A 96 -11.34 21.87 5.99
C PHE A 96 -9.96 21.34 6.35
N VAL A 97 -8.99 21.60 5.46
CA VAL A 97 -7.59 21.21 5.62
C VAL A 97 -6.74 22.49 5.55
N PRO A 98 -6.17 22.96 6.67
CA PRO A 98 -5.31 24.13 6.67
C PRO A 98 -4.02 23.85 5.89
N ASP A 99 -3.52 24.87 5.20
CA ASP A 99 -2.21 24.81 4.55
C ASP A 99 -1.10 24.71 5.61
N GLY A 100 0.00 24.02 5.29
CA GLY A 100 1.14 23.91 6.21
C GLY A 100 0.96 22.91 7.37
N ALA A 101 -0.05 22.03 7.34
CA ALA A 101 -0.10 20.81 8.15
C ALA A 101 1.06 19.85 7.75
N ALA A 102 2.28 20.28 8.02
CA ALA A 102 3.52 19.71 7.54
C ALA A 102 3.83 18.41 8.29
N GLY A 103 4.06 17.33 7.55
CA GLY A 103 4.68 16.11 8.07
C GLY A 103 3.96 14.81 7.74
N ALA A 104 2.68 14.86 7.35
CA ALA A 104 1.97 13.68 6.85
C ALA A 104 1.78 13.79 5.32
N PRO A 105 1.95 12.70 4.54
CA PRO A 105 1.49 12.70 3.16
C PRO A 105 -0.01 13.01 3.19
N VAL A 106 -0.39 14.18 2.68
CA VAL A 106 -1.79 14.58 2.57
C VAL A 106 -2.45 13.56 1.64
N PRO A 107 -3.43 12.76 2.13
CA PRO A 107 -4.14 11.84 1.25
C PRO A 107 -4.73 12.63 0.09
N HIS A 108 -4.80 12.05 -1.11
CA HIS A 108 -5.37 12.79 -2.23
C HIS A 108 -6.77 13.26 -1.85
N PRO A 109 -7.15 14.52 -2.19
CA PRO A 109 -8.49 15.07 -1.94
C PRO A 109 -9.65 14.08 -2.11
N VAL A 110 -9.59 13.26 -3.16
CA VAL A 110 -10.62 12.27 -3.48
C VAL A 110 -10.61 11.03 -2.56
N ASP A 111 -9.45 10.66 -2.00
CA ASP A 111 -9.28 9.52 -1.10
C ASP A 111 -9.82 9.81 0.31
N LEU A 112 -10.03 11.07 0.65
CA LEU A 112 -10.53 11.51 1.97
C LEU A 112 -12.03 11.27 2.17
N TRP A 113 -12.79 11.01 1.11
CA TRP A 113 -14.26 10.90 1.13
C TRP A 113 -14.80 9.49 1.02
N ARG A 114 -14.03 8.61 0.39
CA ARG A 114 -14.42 7.23 0.16
C ARG A 114 -13.63 6.32 1.11
N PRO A 115 -14.07 5.07 1.32
CA PRO A 115 -13.29 4.10 2.06
C PRO A 115 -11.86 4.02 1.50
N PRO A 116 -10.83 3.89 2.34
CA PRO A 116 -9.47 3.65 1.88
C PRO A 116 -9.45 2.51 0.84
N GLY A 117 -8.81 2.75 -0.30
CA GLY A 117 -8.72 1.78 -1.40
C GLY A 117 -9.84 1.83 -2.44
N TRP A 118 -10.83 2.73 -2.33
CA TRP A 118 -11.91 2.82 -3.33
C TRP A 118 -11.42 3.05 -4.77
N ALA A 119 -10.34 3.81 -4.95
CA ALA A 119 -9.65 4.09 -6.21
C ALA A 119 -8.18 3.67 -6.09
N ASP A 120 -7.97 2.40 -5.75
CA ASP A 120 -6.65 1.80 -5.78
C ASP A 120 -6.06 1.78 -7.21
N ASP A 121 -4.76 1.50 -7.29
CA ASP A 121 -4.02 1.45 -8.54
C ASP A 121 -4.61 0.47 -9.56
N GLU A 122 -5.20 -0.64 -9.09
CA GLU A 122 -5.73 -1.67 -9.97
C GLU A 122 -7.05 -1.23 -10.60
N ARG A 123 -7.94 -0.65 -9.79
CA ARG A 123 -9.19 -0.06 -10.27
C ARG A 123 -8.91 1.09 -11.24
N LEU A 124 -7.97 1.98 -10.92
CA LEU A 124 -7.58 3.07 -11.82
C LEU A 124 -6.96 2.55 -13.12
N ALA A 125 -6.11 1.51 -13.05
CA ALA A 125 -5.52 0.92 -14.25
C ALA A 125 -6.58 0.27 -15.15
N ARG A 126 -7.53 -0.47 -14.58
CA ARG A 126 -8.67 -1.05 -15.31
C ARG A 126 -9.55 0.03 -15.92
N PHE A 127 -9.93 1.03 -15.14
CA PHE A 127 -10.71 2.18 -15.59
C PHE A 127 -10.07 2.90 -16.78
N ALA A 128 -8.76 3.13 -16.70
CA ALA A 128 -8.00 3.75 -17.77
C ALA A 128 -7.82 2.83 -18.98
N GLY A 129 -7.69 1.51 -18.78
CA GLY A 129 -7.67 0.52 -19.87
C GLY A 129 -8.97 0.48 -20.67
N GLU A 130 -10.13 0.56 -20.01
CA GLU A 130 -11.45 0.65 -20.65
C GLU A 130 -11.65 1.94 -21.46
N ARG A 131 -10.87 3.00 -21.19
CA ARG A 131 -10.98 4.34 -21.78
C ARG A 131 -9.66 4.77 -22.43
N ALA A 132 -8.89 3.82 -22.95
CA ALA A 132 -7.50 4.02 -23.36
C ALA A 132 -7.32 5.16 -24.38
N ASP A 133 -8.28 5.35 -25.27
CA ASP A 133 -8.34 6.40 -26.29
C ASP A 133 -8.46 7.81 -25.69
N ARG A 134 -9.14 7.95 -24.54
CA ARG A 134 -9.38 9.25 -23.86
C ARG A 134 -8.36 9.58 -22.78
N VAL A 135 -7.67 8.59 -22.22
CA VAL A 135 -6.77 8.78 -21.07
C VAL A 135 -5.59 9.70 -21.39
N VAL A 136 -4.89 9.47 -22.50
CA VAL A 136 -3.72 10.28 -22.85
C VAL A 136 -4.09 11.74 -23.14
N PRO A 137 -5.12 12.05 -23.96
CA PRO A 137 -5.59 13.43 -24.14
C PRO A 137 -5.98 14.09 -22.81
N PHE A 138 -6.76 13.40 -21.96
CA PHE A 138 -7.17 13.93 -20.66
C PHE A 138 -5.99 14.28 -19.76
N LEU A 139 -5.04 13.35 -19.57
CA LEU A 139 -3.90 13.59 -18.70
C LEU A 139 -2.91 14.62 -19.27
N SER A 140 -2.89 14.80 -20.59
CA SER A 140 -2.15 15.88 -21.26
C SER A 140 -2.71 17.24 -20.89
N ASP A 141 -4.04 17.39 -20.96
CA ASP A 141 -4.72 18.62 -20.56
C ASP A 141 -4.65 18.85 -19.03
N VAL A 142 -4.71 17.79 -18.21
CA VAL A 142 -4.45 17.88 -16.75
C VAL A 142 -3.05 18.41 -16.45
N ARG A 143 -2.02 17.95 -17.18
CA ARG A 143 -0.65 18.47 -17.01
C ARG A 143 -0.61 19.95 -17.33
N ARG A 144 -1.23 20.38 -18.44
CA ARG A 144 -1.23 21.77 -18.92
C ARG A 144 -1.82 22.76 -17.91
N LEU A 145 -2.77 22.35 -17.07
CA LEU A 145 -3.29 23.16 -15.97
C LEU A 145 -2.19 23.73 -15.05
N PHE A 146 -1.02 23.09 -14.97
CA PHE A 146 0.07 23.47 -14.07
C PHE A 146 1.34 23.95 -14.78
N VAL A 147 1.51 23.66 -16.08
CA VAL A 147 2.71 24.08 -16.83
C VAL A 147 2.46 25.24 -17.79
N ALA A 148 1.22 25.51 -18.16
CA ALA A 148 0.87 26.56 -19.12
C ALA A 148 0.03 27.66 -18.46
N PHE A 149 0.35 28.92 -18.76
CA PHE A 149 -0.38 30.08 -18.23
C PHE A 149 -1.83 30.17 -18.73
N ASP A 150 -2.14 29.46 -19.82
CA ASP A 150 -3.45 29.39 -20.46
C ASP A 150 -4.20 28.08 -20.16
N GLY A 151 -3.83 27.36 -19.10
CA GLY A 151 -4.49 26.13 -18.67
C GLY A 151 -6.00 26.33 -18.51
N ARG A 152 -6.77 25.87 -19.51
CA ARG A 152 -8.23 25.99 -19.53
C ARG A 152 -8.84 24.98 -18.57
N PRO A 153 -9.94 25.32 -17.88
CA PRO A 153 -10.68 24.34 -17.11
C PRO A 153 -11.15 23.17 -17.99
N LEU A 154 -11.09 21.98 -17.41
CA LEU A 154 -11.49 20.73 -18.03
C LEU A 154 -12.95 20.43 -17.66
N VAL A 155 -13.76 20.07 -18.64
CA VAL A 155 -15.11 19.57 -18.41
C VAL A 155 -15.11 18.08 -18.72
N VAL A 156 -15.54 17.25 -17.77
CA VAL A 156 -15.61 15.79 -17.91
C VAL A 156 -17.07 15.38 -17.91
N ALA A 157 -17.57 14.95 -19.07
CA ALA A 157 -18.96 14.56 -19.25
C ALA A 157 -19.09 13.04 -19.18
N GLU A 158 -19.82 12.52 -18.19
CA GLU A 158 -20.01 11.07 -18.01
C GLU A 158 -21.43 10.79 -17.52
N GLU A 159 -21.93 9.58 -17.80
CA GLU A 159 -23.27 9.16 -17.36
C GLU A 159 -23.38 9.15 -15.83
N GLU A 160 -22.35 8.59 -15.18
CA GLU A 160 -22.29 8.41 -13.75
C GLU A 160 -21.25 9.31 -13.09
N GLN A 161 -21.61 9.90 -11.95
CA GLN A 161 -20.69 10.73 -11.17
C GLN A 161 -19.50 9.96 -10.61
N GLU A 162 -19.67 8.66 -10.36
CA GLU A 162 -18.56 7.80 -9.94
C GLU A 162 -17.48 7.72 -11.03
N THR A 163 -17.89 7.72 -12.30
CA THR A 163 -16.96 7.74 -13.45
C THR A 163 -16.16 9.04 -13.49
N VAL A 164 -16.80 10.19 -13.22
CA VAL A 164 -16.10 11.48 -13.07
C VAL A 164 -15.13 11.45 -11.89
N ALA A 165 -15.54 10.89 -10.75
CA ALA A 165 -14.67 10.75 -9.58
C ALA A 165 -13.43 9.90 -9.89
N LEU A 166 -13.56 8.83 -10.69
CA LEU A 166 -12.44 8.01 -11.16
C LEU A 166 -11.49 8.78 -12.08
N TRP A 167 -12.00 9.65 -12.97
CA TRP A 167 -11.16 10.55 -13.76
C TRP A 167 -10.37 11.53 -12.89
N ILE A 168 -11.00 12.11 -11.87
CA ILE A 168 -10.33 13.00 -10.92
C ILE A 168 -9.27 12.24 -10.11
N ALA A 169 -9.58 11.03 -9.64
CA ALA A 169 -8.62 10.17 -8.95
C ALA A 169 -7.43 9.81 -9.84
N LEU A 170 -7.68 9.52 -11.12
CA LEU A 170 -6.66 9.30 -12.14
C LEU A 170 -5.74 10.52 -12.28
N ALA A 171 -6.32 11.73 -12.39
CA ALA A 171 -5.60 13.00 -12.49
C ALA A 171 -4.72 13.28 -11.25
N CYS A 172 -5.28 13.16 -10.05
CA CYS A 172 -4.52 13.32 -8.79
C CYS A 172 -3.36 12.33 -8.71
N ARG A 173 -3.59 11.04 -9.06
CA ARG A 173 -2.56 10.01 -9.02
C ARG A 173 -1.45 10.26 -10.03
N PHE A 174 -1.82 10.67 -11.25
CA PHE A 174 -0.89 11.04 -12.31
C PHE A 174 0.00 12.23 -11.90
N LEU A 175 -0.59 13.32 -11.41
CA LEU A 175 0.15 14.50 -10.96
C LEU A 175 1.12 14.14 -9.82
N HIS A 176 0.68 13.30 -8.88
CA HIS A 176 1.51 12.89 -7.75
C HIS A 176 2.72 12.04 -8.15
N ARG A 177 2.55 11.13 -9.12
CA ARG A 177 3.60 10.17 -9.51
C ARG A 177 4.58 10.71 -10.53
N SER A 178 4.10 11.59 -11.42
CA SER A 178 4.83 11.96 -12.63
C SER A 178 5.13 13.45 -12.71
N GLY A 179 4.45 14.28 -11.92
CA GLY A 179 4.70 15.71 -11.80
C GLY A 179 5.24 16.10 -10.42
N GLU A 180 5.04 17.37 -10.06
CA GLU A 180 5.30 17.84 -8.70
C GLU A 180 4.18 17.38 -7.76
N PRO A 181 4.47 16.66 -6.66
CA PRO A 181 3.45 16.17 -5.74
C PRO A 181 2.51 17.25 -5.20
N ALA A 182 2.99 18.50 -5.11
CA ALA A 182 2.18 19.66 -4.72
C ALA A 182 1.02 19.94 -5.68
N ASN A 183 1.17 19.65 -6.98
CA ASN A 183 0.14 19.87 -7.99
C ASN A 183 -1.10 19.00 -7.73
N ALA A 184 -0.90 17.76 -7.26
CA ALA A 184 -2.01 16.87 -6.92
C ALA A 184 -2.88 17.43 -5.76
N GLY A 185 -2.26 18.13 -4.79
CA GLY A 185 -2.96 18.83 -3.72
C GLY A 185 -3.51 20.20 -4.13
N ALA A 186 -2.97 20.80 -5.18
CA ALA A 186 -3.46 22.05 -5.74
C ALA A 186 -4.66 21.89 -6.69
N LEU A 187 -4.86 20.69 -7.25
CA LEU A 187 -5.94 20.41 -8.21
C LEU A 187 -7.33 20.64 -7.61
N THR A 188 -8.07 21.62 -8.09
CA THR A 188 -9.48 21.86 -7.70
C THR A 188 -10.44 21.15 -8.64
N PHE A 189 -11.52 20.58 -8.10
CA PHE A 189 -12.47 19.81 -8.90
C PHE A 189 -13.88 19.77 -8.31
N THR A 190 -14.86 19.45 -9.15
CA THR A 190 -16.20 19.03 -8.72
C THR A 190 -16.65 17.85 -9.59
N THR A 191 -17.29 16.84 -9.00
CA THR A 191 -17.81 15.68 -9.76
C THR A 191 -19.11 16.01 -10.48
N ARG A 192 -19.76 17.14 -10.16
CA ARG A 192 -21.01 17.58 -10.80
C ARG A 192 -21.23 19.09 -10.68
N ALA A 193 -21.28 19.81 -11.78
CA ALA A 193 -21.75 21.20 -11.80
C ALA A 193 -23.08 21.30 -12.59
N PRO A 194 -24.14 21.86 -11.99
CA PRO A 194 -25.37 22.16 -12.73
C PRO A 194 -25.13 23.28 -13.74
N ARG A 195 -24.19 24.19 -13.42
CA ARG A 195 -23.79 25.34 -14.23
C ARG A 195 -22.27 25.38 -14.36
N PRO A 196 -21.69 24.62 -15.31
CA PRO A 196 -20.23 24.54 -15.46
C PRO A 196 -19.56 25.89 -15.72
N HIS A 197 -20.30 26.87 -16.27
CA HIS A 197 -19.80 28.22 -16.53
C HIS A 197 -19.48 29.04 -15.27
N ASP A 198 -20.14 28.72 -14.15
CA ASP A 198 -19.96 29.37 -12.86
C ASP A 198 -18.98 28.62 -11.94
N ALA A 199 -18.60 27.39 -12.30
CA ALA A 199 -17.74 26.53 -11.49
C ALA A 199 -16.27 27.04 -11.56
N PRO A 200 -15.67 27.47 -10.43
CA PRO A 200 -14.29 27.98 -10.44
C PRO A 200 -13.23 26.86 -10.45
N GLN A 201 -13.65 25.59 -10.46
CA GLN A 201 -12.74 24.46 -10.38
C GLN A 201 -12.03 24.19 -11.70
N GLN A 202 -10.82 23.63 -11.60
CA GLN A 202 -10.03 23.25 -12.77
C GLN A 202 -10.60 22.03 -13.50
N ILE A 203 -11.24 21.09 -12.79
CA ILE A 203 -11.95 19.96 -13.38
C ILE A 203 -13.42 19.99 -12.96
N VAL A 204 -14.32 20.03 -13.93
CA VAL A 204 -15.76 20.17 -13.74
C VAL A 204 -16.49 18.99 -14.34
N GLY A 205 -17.06 18.15 -13.49
CA GLY A 205 -17.92 17.04 -13.89
C GLY A 205 -19.30 17.49 -14.35
N ILE A 206 -19.83 16.87 -15.40
CA ILE A 206 -21.22 17.05 -15.83
C ILE A 206 -21.88 15.71 -16.16
N GLY A 207 -23.19 15.64 -15.95
CA GLY A 207 -24.01 14.49 -16.33
C GLY A 207 -24.83 14.74 -17.60
N PRO A 208 -25.62 13.76 -18.06
CA PRO A 208 -26.44 13.85 -19.28
C PRO A 208 -27.49 14.95 -19.22
N ASP A 209 -28.01 15.25 -18.01
CA ASP A 209 -29.01 16.30 -17.79
C ASP A 209 -28.43 17.73 -17.79
N SER A 210 -27.11 17.90 -18.01
CA SER A 210 -26.48 19.22 -17.94
C SER A 210 -26.91 20.09 -19.12
N PRO A 211 -27.30 21.37 -18.89
CA PRO A 211 -27.64 22.31 -19.95
C PRO A 211 -26.41 22.84 -20.71
N PHE A 212 -25.20 22.35 -20.38
CA PHE A 212 -23.96 22.76 -21.03
C PHE A 212 -23.90 22.23 -22.47
N ASP A 213 -23.78 23.14 -23.44
CA ASP A 213 -23.62 22.78 -24.85
C ASP A 213 -22.21 22.24 -25.10
N ARG A 214 -22.10 20.91 -25.12
CA ARG A 214 -20.86 20.17 -25.35
C ARG A 214 -20.38 20.24 -26.80
N ALA A 215 -21.19 20.74 -27.73
CA ALA A 215 -20.90 20.79 -29.16
C ALA A 215 -20.59 22.20 -29.66
N ASP A 216 -20.76 23.25 -28.84
CA ASP A 216 -20.48 24.63 -29.24
C ASP A 216 -18.98 24.84 -29.56
N PRO A 217 -18.59 25.05 -30.83
CA PRO A 217 -17.20 25.21 -31.22
C PRO A 217 -16.51 26.41 -30.55
N ALA A 218 -17.27 27.47 -30.21
CA ALA A 218 -16.73 28.64 -29.55
C ALA A 218 -16.28 28.30 -28.11
N LEU A 219 -17.09 27.52 -27.37
CA LEU A 219 -16.75 27.05 -26.03
C LEU A 219 -15.56 26.08 -26.05
N LEU A 220 -15.60 25.10 -26.95
CA LEU A 220 -14.55 24.08 -27.12
C LEU A 220 -13.20 24.69 -27.56
N GLY A 221 -13.24 25.71 -28.41
CA GLY A 221 -12.07 26.33 -29.00
C GLY A 221 -11.36 27.32 -28.08
N THR A 222 -12.07 27.96 -27.15
CA THR A 222 -11.54 29.15 -26.44
C THR A 222 -11.59 29.09 -24.92
N ARG A 223 -12.57 28.40 -24.30
CA ARG A 223 -12.82 28.53 -22.86
C ARG A 223 -12.61 27.24 -22.08
N TYR A 224 -12.96 26.09 -22.65
CA TYR A 224 -12.90 24.80 -21.97
C TYR A 224 -12.17 23.76 -22.80
N ARG A 225 -11.69 22.71 -22.13
CA ARG A 225 -11.35 21.43 -22.76
C ARG A 225 -12.36 20.40 -22.32
N VAL A 226 -13.15 19.86 -23.25
CA VAL A 226 -14.26 18.94 -22.96
C VAL A 226 -13.82 17.52 -23.27
N HIS A 227 -13.86 16.65 -22.27
CA HIS A 227 -13.65 15.21 -22.40
C HIS A 227 -15.00 14.50 -22.31
N ASP A 228 -15.52 14.14 -23.46
CA ASP A 228 -16.89 13.67 -23.61
C ASP A 228 -17.01 12.14 -23.55
N GLY A 229 -17.73 11.61 -22.57
CA GLY A 229 -18.09 10.20 -22.43
C GLY A 229 -19.58 9.93 -22.72
N LEU A 230 -20.33 10.94 -23.11
CA LEU A 230 -21.78 10.89 -23.40
C LEU A 230 -22.06 10.85 -24.91
N GLY A 231 -21.06 10.50 -25.72
CA GLY A 231 -21.17 10.38 -27.17
C GLY A 231 -21.11 11.69 -27.96
N GLY A 232 -20.71 12.80 -27.33
CA GLY A 232 -20.41 14.05 -28.04
C GLY A 232 -19.00 14.08 -28.65
N GLU A 233 -18.72 15.05 -29.52
CA GLU A 233 -17.39 15.20 -30.15
C GLU A 233 -16.29 15.61 -29.14
N GLY A 234 -16.64 16.47 -28.18
CA GLY A 234 -15.68 17.01 -27.21
C GLY A 234 -14.61 17.90 -27.85
N SER A 235 -13.57 18.25 -27.07
CA SER A 235 -12.43 19.00 -27.60
C SER A 235 -11.49 18.07 -28.39
N PRO A 236 -10.90 18.56 -29.50
CA PRO A 236 -9.97 17.75 -30.30
C PRO A 236 -8.76 17.30 -29.45
N PRO A 237 -8.33 16.04 -29.55
CA PRO A 237 -7.26 15.51 -28.71
C PRO A 237 -5.92 16.17 -29.05
N GLU A 238 -5.18 16.54 -28.01
CA GLU A 238 -3.82 17.09 -28.14
C GLU A 238 -2.86 16.29 -27.25
N PRO A 239 -2.51 15.06 -27.65
CA PRO A 239 -1.71 14.17 -26.82
C PRO A 239 -0.28 14.71 -26.65
N ASP A 240 0.19 14.69 -25.42
CA ASP A 240 1.57 14.97 -25.08
C ASP A 240 2.39 13.67 -25.11
N PRO A 241 3.45 13.55 -25.95
CA PRO A 241 4.24 12.33 -26.06
C PRO A 241 4.85 11.85 -24.74
N TRP A 242 5.17 12.77 -23.83
CA TRP A 242 5.68 12.40 -22.51
C TRP A 242 4.57 11.78 -21.66
N VAL A 243 3.35 12.34 -21.69
CA VAL A 243 2.19 11.76 -21.00
C VAL A 243 1.86 10.38 -21.57
N GLU A 244 1.91 10.22 -22.90
CA GLU A 244 1.70 8.91 -23.52
C GLU A 244 2.68 7.86 -22.99
N GLN A 245 3.96 8.20 -22.86
CA GLN A 245 4.98 7.31 -22.31
C GLN A 245 4.72 6.99 -20.83
N VAL A 246 4.35 8.00 -20.02
CA VAL A 246 4.00 7.82 -18.61
C VAL A 246 2.79 6.90 -18.46
N VAL A 247 1.70 7.16 -19.18
CA VAL A 247 0.48 6.35 -19.17
C VAL A 247 0.78 4.93 -19.60
N ARG A 248 1.53 4.74 -20.69
CA ARG A 248 1.95 3.40 -21.14
C ARG A 248 2.77 2.66 -20.10
N SER A 249 3.57 3.36 -19.28
CA SER A 249 4.33 2.74 -18.20
C SER A 249 3.47 2.41 -16.98
N TRP A 250 2.48 3.26 -16.68
CA TRP A 250 1.62 3.14 -15.51
C TRP A 250 0.54 2.07 -15.69
N LEU A 251 -0.11 2.05 -16.86
CA LEU A 251 -1.18 1.12 -17.21
C LEU A 251 -0.68 -0.28 -17.60
N ARG A 252 0.63 -0.54 -17.51
CA ARG A 252 1.12 -1.91 -17.68
C ARG A 252 0.47 -2.80 -16.61
N PRO A 253 0.01 -4.00 -16.99
CA PRO A 253 -0.42 -5.03 -16.05
C PRO A 253 0.57 -5.18 -14.88
N ALA A 254 0.04 -5.40 -13.66
CA ALA A 254 0.87 -5.45 -12.45
C ALA A 254 1.97 -6.51 -12.54
N ASP A 255 1.69 -7.63 -13.20
CA ASP A 255 2.65 -8.69 -13.47
C ASP A 255 3.76 -8.21 -14.40
N GLU A 256 3.44 -7.55 -15.51
CA GLU A 256 4.42 -6.95 -16.43
C GLU A 256 5.29 -5.90 -15.72
N ARG A 257 4.69 -5.04 -14.88
CA ARG A 257 5.44 -4.07 -14.05
C ARG A 257 6.43 -4.77 -13.12
N LEU A 258 6.02 -5.86 -12.48
CA LEU A 258 6.90 -6.67 -11.65
C LEU A 258 8.02 -7.33 -12.46
N ARG A 259 7.74 -7.85 -13.68
CA ARG A 259 8.78 -8.44 -14.55
C ARG A 259 9.85 -7.41 -14.91
N LEU A 260 9.45 -6.21 -15.34
CA LEU A 260 10.37 -5.11 -15.65
C LEU A 260 11.15 -4.64 -14.42
N ALA A 261 10.48 -4.56 -13.26
CA ALA A 261 11.16 -4.23 -12.01
C ALA A 261 12.22 -5.28 -11.66
N ALA A 262 11.91 -6.57 -11.84
CA ALA A 262 12.84 -7.65 -11.62
C ALA A 262 14.05 -7.56 -12.56
N GLU A 263 13.83 -7.32 -13.86
CA GLU A 263 14.91 -7.11 -14.85
C GLU A 263 15.84 -5.96 -14.45
N ARG A 264 15.29 -4.80 -14.08
CA ARG A 264 16.07 -3.64 -13.64
C ARG A 264 16.86 -3.92 -12.36
N LEU A 265 16.24 -4.53 -11.36
CA LEU A 265 16.89 -4.85 -10.08
C LEU A 265 17.95 -5.95 -10.23
N ARG A 266 17.80 -6.83 -11.22
CA ARG A 266 18.80 -7.85 -11.55
C ARG A 266 20.00 -7.28 -12.30
N GLY A 267 19.80 -6.18 -13.02
CA GLY A 267 20.85 -5.47 -13.74
C GLY A 267 21.64 -4.52 -12.83
N ARG A 268 22.65 -3.87 -13.42
CA ARG A 268 23.39 -2.80 -12.73
C ARG A 268 22.49 -1.59 -12.49
N PRO A 269 22.67 -0.87 -11.37
CA PRO A 269 23.75 -1.04 -10.39
C PRO A 269 23.43 -2.03 -9.25
N HIS A 270 22.23 -2.60 -9.21
CA HIS A 270 21.74 -3.31 -8.02
C HIS A 270 22.18 -4.77 -7.94
N GLU A 271 22.22 -5.47 -9.08
CA GLU A 271 22.66 -6.87 -9.20
C GLU A 271 21.96 -7.82 -8.20
N LEU A 272 20.72 -7.53 -7.82
CA LEU A 272 20.00 -8.27 -6.78
C LEU A 272 19.61 -9.68 -7.25
N ARG A 273 19.66 -10.62 -6.32
CA ARG A 273 19.28 -12.04 -6.46
C ARG A 273 18.63 -12.55 -5.16
N GLY A 274 17.94 -13.68 -5.23
CA GLY A 274 17.39 -14.39 -4.07
C GLY A 274 16.57 -13.50 -3.14
N VAL A 275 16.82 -13.61 -1.82
CA VAL A 275 16.11 -12.87 -0.77
C VAL A 275 16.08 -11.35 -1.00
N GLY A 276 17.19 -10.76 -1.44
CA GLY A 276 17.26 -9.31 -1.68
C GLY A 276 16.32 -8.86 -2.79
N LEU A 277 16.27 -9.62 -3.89
CA LEU A 277 15.34 -9.36 -4.99
C LEU A 277 13.89 -9.60 -4.56
N PHE A 278 13.62 -10.68 -3.82
CA PHE A 278 12.29 -10.99 -3.29
C PHE A 278 11.73 -9.84 -2.44
N ARG A 279 12.49 -9.36 -1.44
CA ARG A 279 12.06 -8.26 -0.57
C ARG A 279 11.75 -6.98 -1.35
N MET A 280 12.61 -6.64 -2.31
CA MET A 280 12.40 -5.45 -3.14
C MET A 280 11.16 -5.56 -4.04
N LEU A 281 10.88 -6.74 -4.59
CA LEU A 281 9.69 -6.95 -5.42
C LEU A 281 8.42 -7.04 -4.57
N ALA A 282 8.46 -7.74 -3.44
CA ALA A 282 7.34 -7.84 -2.50
C ALA A 282 6.91 -6.46 -1.98
N GLY A 283 7.88 -5.60 -1.65
CA GLY A 283 7.60 -4.21 -1.23
C GLY A 283 6.99 -3.31 -2.31
N ARG A 284 6.96 -3.74 -3.58
CA ARG A 284 6.27 -3.02 -4.68
C ARG A 284 4.82 -3.45 -4.85
N LEU A 285 4.36 -4.48 -4.15
CA LEU A 285 2.96 -4.86 -4.15
C LEU A 285 2.15 -3.91 -3.25
N PRO A 286 0.85 -3.69 -3.55
CA PRO A 286 0.02 -2.71 -2.83
C PRO A 286 0.01 -2.87 -1.30
N THR A 287 0.07 -4.11 -0.82
CA THR A 287 0.05 -4.46 0.61
C THR A 287 1.43 -4.65 1.23
N GLY A 288 2.51 -4.33 0.50
CA GLY A 288 3.89 -4.57 0.94
C GLY A 288 4.31 -6.05 0.93
N GLY A 289 3.50 -6.92 0.31
CA GLY A 289 3.73 -8.35 0.17
C GLY A 289 2.64 -9.01 -0.71
N PRO A 290 2.78 -10.29 -1.06
CA PRO A 290 1.79 -10.98 -1.88
C PRO A 290 0.49 -11.19 -1.10
N GLY A 291 -0.61 -10.60 -1.61
CA GLY A 291 -1.95 -10.77 -1.06
C GLY A 291 -2.69 -12.02 -1.54
N ASP A 292 -2.25 -12.59 -2.66
CA ASP A 292 -2.86 -13.74 -3.32
C ASP A 292 -1.81 -14.73 -3.87
N ALA A 293 -2.26 -15.95 -4.19
CA ALA A 293 -1.39 -17.04 -4.61
C ALA A 293 -0.74 -16.80 -5.99
N ALA A 294 -1.42 -16.10 -6.91
CA ALA A 294 -0.89 -15.81 -8.24
C ALA A 294 0.26 -14.80 -8.16
N SER A 295 0.10 -13.74 -7.35
CA SER A 295 1.14 -12.77 -7.03
C SER A 295 2.36 -13.42 -6.37
N LEU A 296 2.15 -14.33 -5.41
CA LEU A 296 3.25 -15.07 -4.78
C LEU A 296 3.96 -16.01 -5.77
N ALA A 297 3.22 -16.72 -6.63
CA ALA A 297 3.79 -17.59 -7.64
C ALA A 297 4.64 -16.81 -8.65
N LEU A 298 4.16 -15.65 -9.10
CA LEU A 298 4.91 -14.76 -9.98
C LEU A 298 6.18 -14.23 -9.30
N LEU A 299 6.09 -13.77 -8.05
CA LEU A 299 7.27 -13.33 -7.29
C LEU A 299 8.31 -14.45 -7.19
N TYR A 300 7.87 -15.67 -6.89
CA TYR A 300 8.76 -16.82 -6.83
C TYR A 300 9.42 -17.08 -8.20
N GLU A 301 8.64 -17.14 -9.28
CA GLU A 301 9.13 -17.36 -10.63
C GLU A 301 10.16 -16.31 -11.03
N LEU A 302 9.91 -15.04 -10.70
CA LEU A 302 10.88 -13.99 -10.93
C LEU A 302 12.14 -14.26 -10.10
N VAL A 303 12.05 -14.48 -8.79
CA VAL A 303 13.25 -14.51 -7.96
C VAL A 303 14.10 -15.77 -8.17
N TRP A 304 13.48 -16.94 -8.23
CA TRP A 304 14.14 -18.26 -8.26
C TRP A 304 13.81 -19.09 -9.51
N GLY A 305 12.92 -18.62 -10.40
CA GLY A 305 12.59 -19.33 -11.63
C GLY A 305 11.97 -20.70 -11.36
N ARG A 306 12.58 -21.74 -11.96
CA ARG A 306 12.21 -23.15 -11.75
C ARG A 306 13.00 -23.81 -10.63
N ASP A 307 14.04 -23.14 -10.14
CA ASP A 307 14.93 -23.68 -9.13
C ASP A 307 14.28 -23.62 -7.74
N ALA A 308 14.73 -24.48 -6.83
CA ALA A 308 14.38 -24.38 -5.42
C ALA A 308 15.09 -23.15 -4.81
N PRO A 309 14.48 -22.45 -3.83
CA PRO A 309 15.20 -21.40 -3.15
C PRO A 309 16.33 -22.02 -2.33
N ASP A 310 17.37 -21.24 -2.06
CA ASP A 310 18.33 -21.57 -1.01
C ASP A 310 17.65 -21.55 0.37
N VAL A 311 18.34 -22.01 1.41
CA VAL A 311 17.77 -22.10 2.77
C VAL A 311 17.34 -20.74 3.29
N ALA A 312 18.13 -19.70 3.01
CA ALA A 312 17.80 -18.32 3.36
C ALA A 312 16.52 -17.84 2.63
N GLY A 313 16.37 -18.12 1.33
CA GLY A 313 15.17 -17.84 0.56
C GLY A 313 13.94 -18.60 1.05
N ALA A 314 14.11 -19.88 1.41
CA ALA A 314 13.04 -20.69 1.97
C ALA A 314 12.55 -20.15 3.32
N LEU A 315 13.49 -19.74 4.18
CA LEU A 315 13.21 -19.11 5.47
C LEU A 315 12.51 -17.76 5.31
N GLU A 316 12.93 -16.94 4.34
CA GLU A 316 12.27 -15.68 4.06
C GLU A 316 10.82 -15.91 3.63
N LEU A 317 10.58 -16.84 2.70
CA LEU A 317 9.23 -17.15 2.22
C LEU A 317 8.33 -17.66 3.35
N ILE A 318 8.80 -18.59 4.19
CA ILE A 318 7.98 -19.17 5.26
C ILE A 318 7.67 -18.18 6.39
N ARG A 319 8.52 -17.17 6.60
CA ARG A 319 8.34 -16.13 7.63
C ARG A 319 7.51 -14.95 7.14
N SER A 320 7.66 -14.56 5.89
CA SER A 320 7.03 -13.36 5.33
C SER A 320 5.68 -13.64 4.67
N CYS A 321 5.35 -14.91 4.39
CA CYS A 321 4.08 -15.28 3.74
C CYS A 321 3.22 -16.17 4.65
N PRO A 322 1.89 -15.96 4.71
CA PRO A 322 1.00 -16.87 5.42
C PRO A 322 1.09 -18.32 4.88
N PRO A 323 1.02 -19.35 5.73
CA PRO A 323 1.18 -20.74 5.30
C PRO A 323 0.08 -21.20 4.32
N GLY A 324 -1.15 -20.68 4.45
CA GLY A 324 -2.23 -20.96 3.49
C GLY A 324 -1.87 -20.48 2.07
N LEU A 325 -1.26 -19.31 1.97
CA LEU A 325 -0.84 -18.71 0.70
C LEU A 325 0.27 -19.54 0.03
N LEU A 326 1.24 -20.03 0.82
CA LEU A 326 2.32 -20.91 0.34
C LEU A 326 1.79 -22.26 -0.16
N ALA A 327 0.74 -22.79 0.47
CA ALA A 327 0.06 -24.00 0.03
C ALA A 327 -0.70 -23.78 -1.28
N GLU A 328 -1.49 -22.71 -1.37
CA GLU A 328 -2.29 -22.35 -2.54
C GLU A 328 -1.40 -22.06 -3.77
N ALA A 329 -0.30 -21.34 -3.58
CA ALA A 329 0.72 -21.10 -4.62
C ALA A 329 1.57 -22.34 -4.94
N ARG A 330 1.33 -23.48 -4.26
CA ARG A 330 2.05 -24.76 -4.43
C ARG A 330 3.58 -24.66 -4.27
N LEU A 331 4.04 -23.75 -3.40
CA LEU A 331 5.48 -23.54 -3.16
C LEU A 331 6.05 -24.45 -2.08
N HIS A 332 5.19 -25.00 -1.21
CA HIS A 332 5.63 -25.83 -0.08
C HIS A 332 6.55 -27.03 -0.44
N PRO A 333 6.40 -27.74 -1.59
CA PRO A 333 7.34 -28.82 -1.93
C PRO A 333 8.73 -28.29 -2.28
N ARG A 334 8.82 -27.07 -2.84
CA ARG A 334 10.09 -26.41 -3.16
C ARG A 334 10.81 -25.95 -1.90
N LEU A 335 10.07 -25.39 -0.94
CA LEU A 335 10.60 -25.04 0.39
C LEU A 335 11.13 -26.27 1.13
N ALA A 336 10.37 -27.35 1.12
CA ALA A 336 10.77 -28.64 1.66
C ALA A 336 12.03 -29.21 0.98
N GLY A 337 12.17 -28.98 -0.33
CA GLY A 337 13.34 -29.36 -1.12
C GLY A 337 14.62 -28.68 -0.63
N ALA A 338 14.55 -27.40 -0.22
CA ALA A 338 15.69 -26.67 0.31
C ALA A 338 16.29 -27.32 1.57
N LEU A 339 15.46 -28.00 2.38
CA LEU A 339 15.92 -28.71 3.58
C LEU A 339 16.70 -30.01 3.27
N VAL A 340 16.38 -30.64 2.14
CA VAL A 340 16.95 -31.94 1.71
C VAL A 340 18.11 -31.74 0.73
N GLY A 341 18.37 -30.51 0.31
CA GLY A 341 19.44 -30.14 -0.60
C GLY A 341 20.82 -30.60 -0.13
N THR A 342 21.73 -30.75 -1.09
CA THR A 342 23.12 -31.10 -0.82
C THR A 342 23.86 -29.87 -0.31
N GLY A 343 24.33 -29.92 0.93
CA GLY A 343 25.08 -28.81 1.53
C GLY A 343 25.51 -29.09 2.96
N GLU A 344 26.30 -28.18 3.51
CA GLU A 344 26.57 -28.18 4.94
C GLU A 344 25.32 -27.79 5.71
N ILE A 345 24.98 -28.57 6.74
CA ILE A 345 23.83 -28.29 7.59
C ILE A 345 24.21 -27.21 8.60
N THR A 346 23.66 -26.02 8.36
CA THR A 346 23.81 -24.82 9.17
C THR A 346 22.65 -24.65 10.18
N ASP A 347 22.75 -23.68 11.08
CA ASP A 347 21.65 -23.36 12.01
C ASP A 347 20.38 -22.86 11.27
N GLU A 348 20.53 -22.29 10.07
CA GLU A 348 19.40 -21.91 9.22
C GLU A 348 18.60 -23.12 8.74
N HIS A 349 19.25 -24.27 8.49
CA HIS A 349 18.53 -25.50 8.15
C HIS A 349 17.67 -25.96 9.32
N CYS A 350 18.18 -25.88 10.55
CA CYS A 350 17.43 -26.23 11.76
C CYS A 350 16.28 -25.25 12.00
N ALA A 351 16.48 -23.95 11.75
CA ALA A 351 15.42 -22.95 11.80
C ALA A 351 14.31 -23.24 10.77
N LEU A 352 14.69 -23.58 9.53
CA LEU A 352 13.75 -23.93 8.47
C LEU A 352 12.96 -25.20 8.83
N ALA A 353 13.64 -26.22 9.34
CA ALA A 353 13.01 -27.45 9.82
C ALA A 353 11.94 -27.16 10.89
N ARG A 354 12.25 -26.29 11.86
CA ARG A 354 11.32 -25.93 12.93
C ARG A 354 10.09 -25.19 12.39
N GLU A 355 10.27 -24.24 11.46
CA GLU A 355 9.14 -23.54 10.83
C GLU A 355 8.28 -24.49 9.98
N LEU A 356 8.88 -25.40 9.21
CA LEU A 356 8.13 -26.39 8.42
C LEU A 356 7.30 -27.33 9.30
N LEU A 357 7.87 -27.80 10.42
CA LEU A 357 7.14 -28.64 11.38
C LEU A 357 6.03 -27.86 12.10
N ARG A 358 6.26 -26.59 12.42
CA ARG A 358 5.24 -25.71 13.03
C ARG A 358 3.98 -25.62 12.18
N TRP A 359 4.14 -25.56 10.86
CA TRP A 359 3.04 -25.39 9.90
C TRP A 359 2.61 -26.68 9.21
N GLU A 360 3.03 -27.85 9.69
CA GLU A 360 2.84 -29.13 9.02
C GLU A 360 1.38 -29.44 8.67
N ARG A 361 0.42 -29.03 9.51
CA ARG A 361 -1.01 -29.24 9.25
C ARG A 361 -1.50 -28.51 7.99
N THR A 362 -0.89 -27.37 7.68
CA THR A 362 -1.22 -26.53 6.53
C THR A 362 -0.30 -26.80 5.35
N LEU A 363 0.96 -27.13 5.62
CA LEU A 363 2.02 -27.42 4.65
C LEU A 363 2.38 -28.91 4.74
N PRO A 364 1.62 -29.81 4.07
CA PRO A 364 1.85 -31.24 4.20
C PRO A 364 3.26 -31.60 3.74
N LEU A 365 4.03 -32.21 4.65
CA LEU A 365 5.39 -32.64 4.38
C LEU A 365 5.41 -34.10 3.91
N ALA A 366 6.17 -34.37 2.86
CA ALA A 366 6.49 -35.74 2.50
C ALA A 366 7.18 -36.45 3.69
N PRO A 367 6.92 -37.75 3.95
CA PRO A 367 7.47 -38.45 5.12
C PRO A 367 8.99 -38.32 5.27
N ARG A 368 9.72 -38.31 4.14
CA ARG A 368 11.18 -38.11 4.11
C ARG A 368 11.62 -36.73 4.59
N VAL A 369 10.89 -35.68 4.20
CA VAL A 369 11.18 -34.29 4.61
C VAL A 369 10.86 -34.13 6.09
N ARG A 370 9.71 -34.66 6.53
CA ARG A 370 9.31 -34.67 7.95
C ARG A 370 10.40 -35.31 8.82
N ALA A 371 10.84 -36.51 8.48
CA ALA A 371 11.87 -37.22 9.23
C ALA A 371 13.19 -36.43 9.26
N THR A 372 13.57 -35.81 8.14
CA THR A 372 14.74 -34.92 8.07
C THR A 372 14.57 -33.72 9.01
N ALA A 373 13.43 -33.04 8.97
CA ALA A 373 13.15 -31.88 9.81
C ALA A 373 13.18 -32.23 11.31
N GLN A 374 12.54 -33.35 11.69
CA GLN A 374 12.55 -33.84 13.08
C GLN A 374 13.97 -34.15 13.55
N LEU A 375 14.79 -34.78 12.71
CA LEU A 375 16.19 -35.08 13.01
C LEU A 375 17.02 -33.81 13.24
N LEU A 376 16.82 -32.78 12.40
CA LEU A 376 17.53 -31.50 12.52
C LEU A 376 17.13 -30.75 13.80
N VAL A 377 15.83 -30.66 14.10
CA VAL A 377 15.33 -30.03 15.33
C VAL A 377 15.86 -30.76 16.56
N ALA A 378 15.76 -32.10 16.60
CA ALA A 378 16.28 -32.89 17.72
C ALA A 378 17.80 -32.70 17.92
N GLY A 379 18.59 -32.66 16.84
CA GLY A 379 20.03 -32.40 16.95
C GLY A 379 20.37 -31.00 17.47
N GLN A 380 19.51 -30.00 17.23
CA GLN A 380 19.66 -28.66 17.79
C GLN A 380 19.25 -28.62 19.27
N ASP A 381 18.14 -29.28 19.63
CA ASP A 381 17.64 -29.30 21.01
C ASP A 381 18.62 -30.02 21.96
N ILE A 382 19.31 -31.07 21.48
CA ILE A 382 20.41 -31.72 22.23
C ILE A 382 21.56 -30.74 22.49
N ALA A 383 21.90 -29.90 21.50
CA ALA A 383 22.99 -28.95 21.63
C ALA A 383 22.64 -27.80 22.58
N ALA A 384 21.36 -27.44 22.69
CA ALA A 384 20.87 -26.44 23.63
C ALA A 384 20.79 -26.97 25.08
N GLY A 385 20.59 -28.29 25.26
CA GLY A 385 20.46 -28.91 26.58
C GLY A 385 19.05 -28.78 27.18
N GLY A 386 18.93 -29.05 28.47
CA GLY A 386 17.65 -28.96 29.20
C GLY A 386 16.70 -30.15 28.97
N GLN A 387 15.42 -29.99 29.34
CA GLN A 387 14.42 -31.08 29.29
C GLN A 387 14.17 -31.61 27.87
N ALA A 388 14.25 -30.74 26.86
CA ALA A 388 14.08 -31.15 25.46
C ALA A 388 15.20 -32.07 24.96
N ALA A 389 16.40 -31.97 25.55
CA ALA A 389 17.56 -32.75 25.12
C ALA A 389 17.39 -34.25 25.36
N GLU A 390 16.79 -34.68 26.48
CA GLU A 390 16.58 -36.11 26.77
C GLU A 390 15.59 -36.76 25.79
N ALA A 391 14.51 -36.05 25.43
CA ALA A 391 13.55 -36.51 24.44
C ALA A 391 14.21 -36.57 23.05
N ALA A 392 14.98 -35.54 22.70
CA ALA A 392 15.71 -35.47 21.44
C ALA A 392 16.79 -36.56 21.33
N GLU A 393 17.51 -36.87 22.42
CA GLU A 393 18.50 -37.96 22.46
C GLU A 393 17.86 -39.32 22.20
N ARG A 394 16.76 -39.63 22.88
CA ARG A 394 16.01 -40.88 22.66
C ARG A 394 15.52 -41.00 21.22
N PHE A 395 15.00 -39.91 20.67
CA PHE A 395 14.57 -39.84 19.28
C PHE A 395 15.74 -40.09 18.31
N LEU A 396 16.86 -39.36 18.45
CA LEU A 396 18.03 -39.54 17.59
C LEU A 396 18.57 -40.96 17.65
N ARG A 397 18.68 -41.58 18.83
CA ARG A 397 19.15 -42.96 18.96
C ARG A 397 18.24 -43.94 18.23
N THR A 398 16.93 -43.74 18.32
CA THR A 398 15.94 -44.58 17.63
C THR A 398 16.09 -44.45 16.11
N GLU A 399 16.14 -43.21 15.60
CA GLU A 399 16.24 -42.97 14.16
C GLU A 399 17.59 -43.39 13.57
N LEU A 400 18.70 -43.12 14.27
CA LEU A 400 20.04 -43.46 13.79
C LEU A 400 20.32 -44.97 13.74
N ASN A 401 19.58 -45.76 14.53
CA ASN A 401 19.65 -47.23 14.57
C ASN A 401 18.64 -47.89 13.61
N THR A 402 17.79 -47.13 12.93
CA THR A 402 16.81 -47.68 12.00
C THR A 402 17.51 -48.10 10.69
N PRO A 403 17.53 -49.40 10.32
CA PRO A 403 18.33 -49.91 9.21
C PRO A 403 17.90 -49.39 7.82
N HIS A 404 16.69 -48.84 7.72
CA HIS A 404 16.13 -48.28 6.49
C HIS A 404 15.64 -46.84 6.68
N SER A 405 16.43 -46.02 7.39
CA SER A 405 16.09 -44.61 7.58
C SER A 405 15.87 -43.93 6.23
N ARG A 406 14.73 -43.23 6.11
CA ARG A 406 14.36 -42.47 4.91
C ARG A 406 15.14 -41.15 4.81
N VAL A 407 15.87 -40.78 5.84
CA VAL A 407 16.63 -39.53 5.94
C VAL A 407 17.91 -39.61 5.09
N PRO A 408 18.28 -38.55 4.34
CA PRO A 408 19.55 -38.54 3.61
C PRO A 408 20.78 -38.71 4.53
N GLN A 409 21.90 -39.18 3.96
CA GLN A 409 23.13 -39.42 4.73
C GLN A 409 23.73 -38.16 5.36
N GLY A 410 23.57 -36.99 4.73
CA GLY A 410 24.06 -35.70 5.27
C GLY A 410 23.47 -35.38 6.66
N PRO A 411 22.13 -35.25 6.79
CA PRO A 411 21.46 -35.07 8.07
C PRO A 411 21.75 -36.16 9.11
N LEU A 412 21.81 -37.43 8.70
CA LEU A 412 22.20 -38.53 9.60
C LEU A 412 23.62 -38.35 10.15
N ALA A 413 24.59 -38.01 9.29
CA ALA A 413 25.97 -37.78 9.70
C ALA A 413 26.09 -36.55 10.62
N TRP A 414 25.35 -35.48 10.34
CA TRP A 414 25.30 -34.29 11.19
C TRP A 414 24.71 -34.60 12.57
N ALA A 415 23.57 -35.31 12.62
CA ALA A 415 22.93 -35.70 13.87
C ALA A 415 23.81 -36.62 14.72
N ARG A 416 24.50 -37.59 14.10
CA ARG A 416 25.52 -38.44 14.77
C ARG A 416 26.63 -37.61 15.40
N ARG A 417 27.11 -36.55 14.73
CA ARG A 417 28.14 -35.67 15.29
C ARG A 417 27.60 -34.88 16.49
N ARG A 418 26.37 -34.37 16.43
CA ARG A 418 25.73 -33.65 17.54
C ARG A 418 25.54 -34.56 18.76
N LEU A 419 25.00 -35.76 18.56
CA LEU A 419 24.83 -36.76 19.62
C LEU A 419 26.17 -37.11 20.29
N ARG A 420 27.20 -37.44 19.51
CA ARG A 420 28.54 -37.74 20.05
C ARG A 420 29.13 -36.59 20.87
N ARG A 421 28.99 -35.35 20.39
CA ARG A 421 29.47 -34.16 21.12
C ARG A 421 28.78 -34.02 22.48
N SER A 422 27.47 -34.23 22.53
CA SER A 422 26.69 -34.21 23.77
C SER A 422 27.16 -35.31 24.74
N GLU A 423 27.37 -36.53 24.26
CA GLU A 423 27.87 -37.66 25.07
C GLU A 423 29.27 -37.40 25.62
N THR A 424 30.18 -36.84 24.82
CA THR A 424 31.52 -36.47 25.31
C THR A 424 31.49 -35.29 26.27
N GLY A 425 30.61 -34.32 26.05
CA GLY A 425 30.43 -33.16 26.93
C GLY A 425 29.83 -33.54 28.29
N ALA A 426 28.90 -34.49 28.31
CA ALA A 426 28.31 -35.03 29.53
C ALA A 426 29.28 -35.91 30.33
N ARG A 427 30.30 -36.50 29.67
CA ARG A 427 31.30 -37.37 30.31
C ARG A 427 32.53 -36.63 30.82
N LEU A 428 32.77 -35.39 30.40
CA LEU A 428 33.80 -34.57 31.01
C LEU A 428 33.25 -34.04 32.33
N PRO A 429 33.87 -34.36 33.49
CA PRO A 429 33.49 -33.70 34.73
C PRO A 429 33.59 -32.18 34.54
N PRO A 430 32.76 -31.37 35.22
CA PRO A 430 32.86 -29.93 35.14
C PRO A 430 34.32 -29.53 35.35
N PRO A 431 34.85 -28.56 34.57
CA PRO A 431 36.24 -28.13 34.74
C PRO A 431 36.45 -27.83 36.22
N LEU A 432 37.43 -28.51 36.82
CA LEU A 432 37.79 -28.29 38.22
C LEU A 432 37.92 -26.78 38.43
N PRO A 433 37.31 -26.21 39.49
CA PRO A 433 37.36 -24.78 39.73
C PRO A 433 38.81 -24.32 39.67
N ASP A 434 39.08 -23.26 38.91
CA ASP A 434 40.44 -22.72 38.75
C ASP A 434 41.04 -22.50 40.15
N PRO A 435 42.12 -23.23 40.52
CA PRO A 435 42.72 -23.10 41.84
C PRO A 435 43.21 -21.67 42.13
N ARG A 436 43.36 -20.82 41.10
CA ARG A 436 43.68 -19.40 41.25
C ARG A 436 42.50 -18.53 41.68
N ARG A 437 41.24 -18.94 41.41
CA ARG A 437 40.04 -18.27 41.94
C ARG A 437 39.75 -18.66 43.38
N ALA A 438 40.04 -19.90 43.78
CA ALA A 438 39.86 -20.35 45.17
C ALA A 438 40.79 -19.63 46.17
N ARG A 439 42.01 -19.25 45.75
CA ARG A 439 42.96 -18.54 46.63
C ARG A 439 42.71 -17.03 46.78
N ARG A 440 41.79 -16.45 46.00
CA ARG A 440 41.57 -14.99 45.98
C ARG A 440 40.34 -14.54 46.79
N GLY A 441 39.61 -15.46 47.41
CA GLY A 441 38.39 -15.17 48.18
C GLY A 441 38.50 -15.30 49.71
N GLU A 442 39.67 -15.64 50.28
CA GLU A 442 39.81 -15.89 51.73
C GLU A 442 40.56 -14.80 52.52
N TRP A 443 40.91 -13.65 51.91
CA TRP A 443 41.70 -12.60 52.57
C TRP A 443 41.02 -11.23 52.74
N GLU A 444 39.76 -11.07 52.32
CA GLU A 444 39.01 -9.82 52.55
C GLU A 444 37.77 -10.10 53.39
N GLU A 445 37.94 -10.07 54.72
CA GLU A 445 37.02 -9.42 55.69
C GLU A 445 37.38 -9.83 57.13
N ARG A 446 38.24 -9.02 57.77
CA ARG A 446 38.15 -8.76 59.21
C ARG A 446 37.95 -7.25 59.37
N PRO A 447 36.76 -6.77 59.77
CA PRO A 447 36.60 -5.39 60.18
C PRO A 447 37.15 -5.22 61.60
N GLY A 448 37.97 -4.19 61.79
CA GLY A 448 38.37 -3.73 63.11
C GLY A 448 37.22 -2.97 63.80
N ALA A 449 36.97 -3.33 65.05
CA ALA A 449 36.53 -2.47 66.14
C ALA A 449 37.33 -2.87 67.37
#